data_AF-A0A971D4X7-F1
#
_entry.id   AF-A0A971D4X7-F1
#
_cell.length_a   1.000
_cell.length_b   1.000
_cell.length_c   1.000
_cell.angle_alpha   90.00
_cell.angle_beta   90.00
_cell.angle_gamma   90.00
#
_symmetry.space_group_name_H-M   'P 1'
#
loop_
_entity.id
_entity.type
_entity.pdbx_description
1 polymer ?
#
loop_
_entity_poly.entity_id
_entity_poly.type
_entity_poly.pdbx_seq_one_letter_code
_entity_poly.pdbx_strand_id
1 'polypeptide(L)'
;MALPRVTIDLDAVGDATRRLTDALHVRGLRLNGVTKCVDGEPAVGRAMLAAGASGLADSRVPSLARLAAHGLGPLTLIRAPQADELEAAARVADRVLLCDPDAARALGELARSRPVEVLLTVDLGDRREGVL
;
A
#
# COMPACT_ATOMS: atom_id res chain seq x y z
N MET A 1 -4.87 32.97 -0.19
CA MET A 1 -4.61 31.61 0.34
C MET A 1 -4.34 31.75 1.83
N ALA A 2 -5.05 31.01 2.70
CA ALA A 2 -4.95 31.14 4.16
C ALA A 2 -4.06 30.04 4.78
N LEU A 3 -3.51 30.32 5.97
CA LEU A 3 -2.72 29.41 6.81
C LEU A 3 -3.58 28.80 7.92
N PRO A 4 -3.22 27.61 8.46
CA PRO A 4 -1.99 26.84 8.19
C PRO A 4 -2.03 26.01 6.90
N ARG A 5 -0.84 25.72 6.34
CA ARG A 5 -0.64 24.94 5.12
C ARG A 5 0.53 23.97 5.29
N VAL A 6 0.38 22.78 4.70
CA VAL A 6 1.47 21.81 4.49
C VAL A 6 1.82 21.80 3.01
N THR A 7 3.12 21.83 2.69
CA THR A 7 3.65 21.70 1.33
C THR A 7 4.56 20.48 1.30
N ILE A 8 4.49 19.70 0.22
CA ILE A 8 5.32 18.52 0.01
C ILE A 8 6.21 18.78 -1.21
N ASP A 9 7.51 18.63 -1.02
CA ASP A 9 8.49 18.67 -2.10
C ASP A 9 8.54 17.30 -2.79
N LEU A 10 8.05 17.25 -4.03
CA LEU A 10 7.97 16.01 -4.80
C LEU A 10 9.33 15.57 -5.35
N ASP A 11 10.24 16.50 -5.60
CA ASP A 11 11.60 16.18 -6.05
C ASP A 11 12.38 15.51 -4.90
N ALA A 12 12.24 16.05 -3.67
CA ALA A 12 12.81 15.42 -2.49
C ALA A 12 12.27 14.00 -2.23
N VAL A 13 10.97 13.77 -2.43
CA VAL A 13 10.35 12.45 -2.36
C VAL A 13 10.92 11.52 -3.44
N GLY A 14 11.00 11.99 -4.68
CA GLY A 14 11.54 11.24 -5.81
C GLY A 14 12.99 10.83 -5.58
N ASP A 15 13.83 11.76 -5.17
CA ASP A 15 15.26 11.52 -4.89
C ASP A 15 15.47 10.54 -3.73
N ALA A 16 14.72 10.68 -2.64
CA ALA A 16 14.78 9.75 -1.51
C ALA A 16 14.35 8.34 -1.94
N THR A 17 13.27 8.25 -2.73
CA THR A 17 12.79 6.97 -3.26
C THR A 17 13.84 6.31 -4.16
N ARG A 18 14.42 7.07 -5.10
CA ARG A 18 15.42 6.56 -6.05
C ARG A 18 16.66 6.02 -5.34
N ARG A 19 17.17 6.75 -4.35
CA ARG A 19 18.32 6.29 -3.54
C ARG A 19 18.04 4.95 -2.86
N LEU A 20 16.84 4.77 -2.32
CA LEU A 20 16.45 3.50 -1.68
C LEU A 20 16.24 2.39 -2.70
N THR A 21 15.58 2.65 -3.82
CA THR A 21 15.34 1.65 -4.86
C THR A 21 16.65 1.15 -5.45
N ASP A 22 17.60 2.06 -5.76
CA ASP A 22 18.90 1.69 -6.31
C ASP A 22 19.68 0.81 -5.33
N ALA A 23 19.69 1.18 -4.04
CA ALA A 23 20.33 0.39 -2.99
C ALA A 23 19.68 -0.99 -2.75
N LEU A 24 18.37 -1.12 -2.99
CA LEU A 24 17.65 -2.38 -2.83
C LEU A 24 17.78 -3.28 -4.07
N HIS A 25 17.77 -2.70 -5.27
CA HIS A 25 17.86 -3.44 -6.52
C HIS A 25 19.20 -4.18 -6.68
N VAL A 26 20.32 -3.59 -6.24
CA VAL A 26 21.62 -4.28 -6.23
C VAL A 26 21.65 -5.52 -5.32
N ARG A 27 20.65 -5.67 -4.44
CA ARG A 27 20.47 -6.83 -3.55
C ARG A 27 19.32 -7.74 -4.00
N GLY A 28 18.73 -7.50 -5.17
CA GLY A 28 17.56 -8.24 -5.66
C GLY A 28 16.26 -7.94 -4.89
N LEU A 29 16.21 -6.85 -4.11
CA LEU A 29 15.06 -6.44 -3.33
C LEU A 29 14.25 -5.36 -4.06
N ARG A 30 12.95 -5.29 -3.76
CA ARG A 30 12.00 -4.33 -4.33
C ARG A 30 11.43 -3.43 -3.23
N LEU A 31 11.21 -2.16 -3.55
CA LEU A 31 10.62 -1.18 -2.63
C LEU A 31 9.13 -1.00 -2.93
N ASN A 32 8.27 -1.05 -1.92
CA ASN A 32 6.91 -0.51 -1.99
C ASN A 32 6.86 0.86 -1.29
N GLY A 33 6.36 1.88 -1.98
CA GLY A 33 6.21 3.23 -1.43
C GLY A 33 4.98 3.33 -0.52
N VAL A 34 5.16 3.60 0.77
CA VAL A 34 4.05 3.72 1.73
C VAL A 34 3.54 5.17 1.77
N THR A 35 2.29 5.38 1.36
CA THR A 35 1.65 6.71 1.25
C THR A 35 0.79 7.10 2.46
N LYS A 36 0.75 6.25 3.50
CA LYS A 36 -0.08 6.40 4.72
C LYS A 36 -0.01 7.79 5.37
N CYS A 37 1.17 8.39 5.41
CA CYS A 37 1.41 9.69 6.07
C CYS A 37 0.96 10.89 5.23
N VAL A 38 0.60 10.68 3.97
CA VAL A 38 0.12 11.71 3.04
C VAL A 38 -1.28 11.38 2.49
N ASP A 39 -2.00 10.48 3.16
CA ASP A 39 -3.36 10.07 2.83
C ASP A 39 -3.56 9.67 1.35
N GLY A 40 -2.65 8.84 0.85
CA GLY A 40 -2.69 8.39 -0.54
C GLY A 40 -2.60 9.53 -1.56
N GLU A 41 -1.89 10.62 -1.25
CA GLU A 41 -1.70 11.76 -2.16
C GLU A 41 -1.14 11.30 -3.52
N PRO A 42 -1.93 11.38 -4.62
CA PRO A 42 -1.53 10.84 -5.92
C PRO A 42 -0.24 11.45 -6.49
N ALA A 43 0.04 12.72 -6.21
CA ALA A 43 1.28 13.35 -6.67
C ALA A 43 2.52 12.70 -6.02
N VAL A 44 2.44 12.38 -4.73
CA VAL A 44 3.50 11.67 -3.98
C VAL A 44 3.64 10.25 -4.50
N GLY A 45 2.52 9.53 -4.66
CA GLY A 45 2.54 8.16 -5.19
C GLY A 45 3.15 8.08 -6.60
N ARG A 46 2.83 9.04 -7.48
CA ARG A 46 3.40 9.12 -8.83
C ARG A 46 4.91 9.39 -8.80
N ALA A 47 5.36 10.30 -7.93
CA ALA A 47 6.79 10.56 -7.75
C ALA A 47 7.55 9.31 -7.27
N MET A 48 6.99 8.56 -6.32
CA MET A 48 7.58 7.31 -5.83
C MET A 48 7.69 6.25 -6.94
N LEU A 49 6.61 6.04 -7.72
CA LEU A 49 6.62 5.06 -8.82
C LEU A 49 7.61 5.46 -9.92
N ALA A 50 7.64 6.74 -10.33
CA ALA A 50 8.58 7.25 -11.32
C ALA A 50 10.06 7.17 -10.84
N ALA A 51 10.27 7.16 -9.53
CA ALA A 51 11.58 6.99 -8.92
C ALA A 51 12.02 5.52 -8.77
N GLY A 52 11.15 4.55 -9.10
CA GLY A 52 11.50 3.12 -9.13
C GLY A 52 10.83 2.26 -8.06
N ALA A 53 9.89 2.80 -7.27
CA ALA A 53 9.09 1.97 -6.38
C ALA A 53 8.30 0.94 -7.22
N SER A 54 8.29 -0.32 -6.77
CA SER A 54 7.62 -1.43 -7.46
C SER A 54 6.10 -1.48 -7.23
N GLY A 55 5.58 -0.59 -6.40
CA GLY A 55 4.18 -0.51 -6.00
C GLY A 55 3.99 0.52 -4.90
N LEU A 56 2.74 0.76 -4.54
CA LEU A 56 2.33 1.65 -3.47
C LEU A 56 1.59 0.88 -2.38
N ALA A 57 1.64 1.40 -1.17
CA ALA A 57 0.98 0.83 -0.02
C ALA A 57 0.31 1.89 0.85
N ASP A 58 -0.81 1.53 1.47
CA ASP A 58 -1.47 2.33 2.50
C ASP A 58 -2.16 1.42 3.50
N SER A 59 -2.40 1.93 4.70
CA SER A 59 -3.20 1.26 5.71
C SER A 59 -4.69 1.54 5.57
N ARG A 60 -5.15 2.37 4.62
CA ARG A 60 -6.57 2.73 4.51
C ARG A 60 -7.09 2.44 3.11
N VAL A 61 -8.21 1.73 3.03
CA VAL A 61 -8.87 1.41 1.76
C VAL A 61 -9.29 2.68 0.98
N PRO A 62 -9.82 3.75 1.60
CA PRO A 62 -10.08 5.00 0.89
C PRO A 62 -8.84 5.62 0.23
N SER A 63 -7.69 5.59 0.91
CA SER A 63 -6.43 6.11 0.37
C SER A 63 -5.95 5.26 -0.81
N LEU A 64 -6.09 3.92 -0.76
CA LEU A 64 -5.84 3.06 -1.93
C LEU A 64 -6.81 3.32 -3.08
N ALA A 65 -8.10 3.48 -2.80
CA ALA A 65 -9.10 3.80 -3.82
C ALA A 65 -8.78 5.14 -4.51
N ARG A 66 -8.29 6.13 -3.76
CA ARG A 66 -7.83 7.42 -4.29
C ARG A 66 -6.64 7.24 -5.25
N LEU A 67 -5.66 6.42 -4.90
CA LEU A 67 -4.53 6.09 -5.78
C LEU A 67 -4.97 5.34 -7.04
N ALA A 68 -5.85 4.33 -6.88
CA ALA A 68 -6.39 3.53 -7.98
C ALA A 68 -7.15 4.39 -8.99
N ALA A 69 -7.95 5.36 -8.52
CA ALA A 69 -8.68 6.31 -9.37
C ALA A 69 -7.75 7.18 -10.25
N HIS A 70 -6.47 7.32 -9.89
CA HIS A 70 -5.45 8.01 -10.66
C HIS A 70 -4.58 7.07 -11.51
N GLY A 71 -4.97 5.80 -11.62
CA GLY A 71 -4.24 4.77 -12.37
C GLY A 71 -2.91 4.36 -11.75
N LEU A 72 -2.75 4.55 -10.43
CA LEU A 72 -1.51 4.21 -9.72
C LEU A 72 -1.61 2.82 -9.11
N GLY A 73 -0.53 2.04 -9.21
CA GLY A 73 -0.43 0.69 -8.68
C GLY A 73 0.89 0.02 -9.06
N PRO A 74 1.10 -1.26 -8.69
CA PRO A 74 0.20 -2.11 -7.90
C PRO A 74 0.02 -1.60 -6.46
N LEU A 75 -1.10 -1.94 -5.82
CA LEU A 75 -1.54 -1.43 -4.52
C LEU A 75 -1.55 -2.52 -3.44
N THR A 76 -0.95 -2.21 -2.29
CA THR A 76 -0.89 -3.11 -1.12
C THR A 76 -1.62 -2.49 0.08
N LEU A 77 -2.62 -3.18 0.63
CA LEU A 77 -3.20 -2.84 1.92
C LEU A 77 -2.33 -3.42 3.03
N ILE A 78 -1.71 -2.56 3.83
CA ILE A 78 -0.77 -2.94 4.89
C ILE A 78 -1.43 -3.08 6.28
N ARG A 79 -2.67 -3.56 6.29
CA ARG A 79 -3.41 -4.02 7.47
C ARG A 79 -4.56 -4.92 7.06
N ALA A 80 -5.13 -5.67 8.00
CA ALA A 80 -6.41 -6.31 7.75
C ALA A 80 -7.53 -5.26 7.51
N PRO A 81 -8.34 -5.42 6.44
CA PRO A 81 -9.54 -4.63 6.25
C PRO A 81 -10.58 -5.01 7.32
N GLN A 82 -11.37 -4.04 7.74
CA GLN A 82 -12.56 -4.32 8.55
C GLN A 82 -13.62 -5.04 7.69
N ALA A 83 -14.61 -5.67 8.35
CA ALA A 83 -15.63 -6.45 7.66
C ALA A 83 -16.42 -5.62 6.61
N ASP A 84 -16.71 -4.36 6.92
CA ASP A 84 -17.37 -3.40 6.03
C ASP A 84 -16.44 -2.85 4.92
N GLU A 85 -15.12 -3.02 5.05
CA GLU A 85 -14.14 -2.62 4.05
C GLU A 85 -13.78 -3.74 3.06
N LEU A 86 -14.15 -4.99 3.33
CA LEU A 86 -13.73 -6.17 2.55
C LEU A 86 -14.05 -6.06 1.05
N GLU A 87 -15.28 -5.65 0.71
CA GLU A 87 -15.70 -5.50 -0.69
C GLU A 87 -14.93 -4.37 -1.40
N ALA A 88 -14.64 -3.29 -0.69
CA ALA A 88 -13.83 -2.20 -1.24
C ALA A 88 -12.37 -2.64 -1.41
N ALA A 89 -11.80 -3.35 -0.42
CA ALA A 89 -10.46 -3.90 -0.48
C ALA A 89 -10.29 -4.88 -1.65
N ALA A 90 -11.24 -5.81 -1.85
CA ALA A 90 -11.26 -6.77 -2.97
C ALA A 90 -11.23 -6.08 -4.34
N ARG A 91 -11.80 -4.88 -4.46
CA ARG A 91 -11.85 -4.13 -5.72
C ARG A 91 -10.56 -3.35 -6.02
N VAL A 92 -9.86 -2.86 -4.99
CA VAL A 92 -8.77 -1.88 -5.17
C VAL A 92 -7.39 -2.43 -4.86
N ALA A 93 -7.26 -3.39 -3.94
CA ALA A 93 -5.98 -3.92 -3.53
C ALA A 93 -5.53 -5.03 -4.50
N ASP A 94 -4.24 -5.04 -4.84
CA ASP A 94 -3.60 -6.19 -5.49
C ASP A 94 -3.05 -7.16 -4.44
N ARG A 95 -2.64 -6.62 -3.29
CA ARG A 95 -2.07 -7.34 -2.16
C ARG A 95 -2.67 -6.88 -0.84
N VAL A 96 -2.84 -7.78 0.13
CA VAL A 96 -3.30 -7.45 1.48
C VAL A 96 -2.50 -8.22 2.53
N LEU A 97 -2.09 -7.53 3.59
CA LEU A 97 -1.53 -8.16 4.78
C LEU A 97 -2.68 -8.72 5.63
N LEU A 98 -2.67 -10.03 5.86
CA LEU A 98 -3.67 -10.73 6.70
C LEU A 98 -3.03 -11.82 7.56
N CYS A 99 -3.66 -12.14 8.67
CA CYS A 99 -3.38 -13.34 9.46
C CYS A 99 -4.63 -14.16 9.82
N ASP A 100 -5.83 -13.59 9.68
CA ASP A 100 -7.10 -14.25 9.97
C ASP A 100 -7.58 -15.08 8.76
N PRO A 101 -7.71 -16.42 8.90
CA PRO A 101 -8.24 -17.28 7.85
C PRO A 101 -9.67 -16.96 7.41
N ASP A 102 -10.54 -16.48 8.31
CA ASP A 102 -11.93 -16.15 7.97
C ASP A 102 -12.00 -14.89 7.10
N ALA A 103 -11.21 -13.88 7.45
CA ALA A 103 -11.04 -12.69 6.60
C ALA A 103 -10.45 -13.05 5.22
N ALA A 104 -9.46 -13.95 5.17
CA ALA A 104 -8.88 -14.40 3.90
C ALA A 104 -9.89 -15.15 3.01
N ARG A 105 -10.71 -16.03 3.60
CA ARG A 105 -11.81 -16.72 2.88
C ARG A 105 -12.83 -15.72 2.35
N ALA A 106 -13.29 -14.80 3.19
CA ALA A 106 -14.26 -13.78 2.79
C ALA A 106 -13.71 -12.91 1.64
N LEU A 107 -12.45 -12.50 1.73
CA LEU A 107 -11.78 -11.75 0.66
C LEU A 107 -11.69 -12.57 -0.63
N GLY A 108 -11.34 -13.86 -0.56
CA GLY A 108 -11.27 -14.75 -1.72
C GLY A 108 -12.62 -14.92 -2.43
N GLU A 109 -13.71 -14.97 -1.67
CA GLU A 109 -15.07 -15.06 -2.20
C GLU A 109 -15.51 -13.78 -2.94
N LEU A 110 -15.06 -12.61 -2.46
CA LEU A 110 -15.33 -11.29 -3.05
C LEU A 110 -14.42 -10.98 -4.24
N ALA A 111 -13.18 -11.49 -4.24
CA ALA A 111 -12.15 -11.21 -5.22
C ALA A 111 -12.03 -12.26 -6.35
N ARG A 112 -13.09 -13.02 -6.64
CA ARG A 112 -13.06 -14.14 -7.62
C ARG A 112 -12.63 -13.73 -9.04
N SER A 113 -13.03 -12.56 -9.50
CA SER A 113 -12.72 -12.07 -10.85
C SER A 113 -11.34 -11.40 -10.94
N ARG A 114 -10.80 -10.96 -9.81
CA ARG A 114 -9.49 -10.31 -9.69
C ARG A 114 -8.86 -10.78 -8.38
N PRO A 115 -8.15 -11.94 -8.39
CA PRO A 115 -7.57 -12.49 -7.18
C PRO A 115 -6.63 -11.50 -6.49
N VAL A 116 -6.78 -11.38 -5.18
CA VAL A 116 -5.91 -10.58 -4.32
C VAL A 116 -4.86 -11.48 -3.70
N GLU A 117 -3.59 -11.09 -3.78
CA GLU A 117 -2.50 -11.81 -3.13
C GLU A 117 -2.51 -11.54 -1.62
N VAL A 118 -2.56 -12.62 -0.83
CA VAL A 118 -2.50 -12.54 0.62
C VAL A 118 -1.05 -12.64 1.08
N LEU A 119 -0.59 -11.60 1.77
CA LEU A 119 0.68 -11.59 2.48
C LEU A 119 0.43 -12.00 3.94
N LEU A 120 0.80 -13.23 4.28
CA LEU A 120 0.64 -13.73 5.65
C LEU A 120 1.51 -12.91 6.60
N THR A 121 0.87 -12.28 7.58
CA THR A 121 1.57 -11.50 8.60
C THR A 121 2.00 -12.43 9.73
N VAL A 122 3.27 -12.36 10.14
CA VAL A 122 3.88 -13.15 11.22
C VAL A 122 4.37 -12.18 12.30
N ASP A 123 4.00 -12.41 13.55
CA ASP A 123 4.46 -11.59 14.68
C ASP A 123 5.88 -12.02 15.06
N LEU A 124 6.83 -11.09 14.95
CA LEU A 124 8.25 -11.29 15.29
C LEU A 124 8.60 -10.79 16.70
N GLY A 125 7.60 -10.55 17.55
CA GLY A 125 7.72 -10.05 18.92
C GLY A 125 7.33 -8.58 19.08
N ASP A 126 6.74 -7.94 18.07
CA ASP A 126 6.27 -6.55 18.14
C ASP A 126 4.86 -6.42 18.72
N ARG A 127 4.15 -7.56 18.88
CA ARG A 127 2.83 -7.69 19.49
C ARG A 127 1.74 -6.85 18.82
N ARG A 128 1.89 -6.59 17.52
CA ARG A 128 0.87 -5.84 16.77
C ARG A 128 -0.14 -6.77 16.13
N GLU A 129 0.27 -7.48 15.09
CA GLU A 129 -0.60 -8.31 14.27
C GLU A 129 0.25 -9.42 13.64
N GLY A 130 -0.31 -10.62 13.51
CA GLY A 130 0.35 -11.76 12.88
C GLY A 130 0.11 -13.09 13.57
N VAL A 131 0.40 -14.18 12.85
CA VAL A 131 0.45 -15.53 13.42
C VAL A 131 1.78 -15.78 14.15
N LEU A 132 1.79 -16.79 15.03
CA LEU A 132 2.96 -17.27 15.78
C LEU A 132 3.28 -18.72 15.41
#